data_AF-A0A964J082-F1
#
_entry.id   AF-A0A964J082-F1
#
_cell.length_a   1.000
_cell.length_b   1.000
_cell.length_c   1.000
_cell.angle_alpha   90.00
_cell.angle_beta   90.00
_cell.angle_gamma   90.00
#
_symmetry.space_group_name_H-M   'P 1'
#
loop_
_entity.id
_entity.type
_entity.pdbx_description
1 polymer ?
#
loop_
_entity_poly.entity_id
_entity_poly.type
_entity_poly.pdbx_seq_one_letter_code
_entity_poly.pdbx_strand_id
1 'polypeptide(L)' 'MAQCATAIAAGEIVYGGLGADLERAGKRLDDPDLRIAVIARSRKLTLVTGNVHHFEHVPGLRIENWLEPD' A
#
# COMPACT_ATOMS: atom_id res chain seq x y z
N MET A 1 22.72 1.66 -12.83
CA MET A 1 22.21 0.27 -12.73
C MET A 1 22.01 -0.23 -11.29
N ALA A 2 22.74 0.26 -10.28
CA ALA A 2 22.64 -0.23 -8.89
C ALA A 2 21.40 0.25 -8.09
N GLN A 3 20.64 1.23 -8.58
CA GLN A 3 19.56 1.87 -7.81
C GLN A 3 18.19 1.17 -7.94
N CYS A 4 17.99 0.37 -8.98
CA CYS A 4 16.72 -0.36 -9.19
C CYS A 4 16.61 -1.61 -8.29
N ALA A 5 17.72 -2.34 -8.07
CA ALA A 5 17.70 -3.59 -7.29
C ALA A 5 17.43 -3.33 -5.79
N THR A 6 17.94 -2.24 -5.23
CA THR A 6 17.70 -1.87 -3.81
C THR A 6 16.24 -1.47 -3.55
N ALA A 7 15.57 -0.84 -4.52
CA ALA A 7 14.16 -0.47 -4.39
C ALA A 7 13.21 -1.69 -4.45
N ILE A 8 13.55 -2.71 -5.24
CA ILE A 8 12.76 -3.94 -5.36
C ILE A 8 12.84 -4.76 -4.07
N ALA A 9 14.05 -4.97 -3.53
CA ALA A 9 14.23 -5.73 -2.29
C ALA A 9 13.59 -5.05 -1.05
N ALA A 10 13.63 -3.71 -0.98
CA ALA A 10 12.93 -2.97 0.08
C ALA A 10 11.41 -3.07 -0.07
N GLY A 11 10.90 -3.11 -1.30
CA GLY A 11 9.48 -3.33 -1.59
C GLY A 11 8.99 -4.71 -1.11
N GLU A 12 9.77 -5.77 -1.33
CA GLU A 12 9.43 -7.15 -0.96
C GLU A 12 9.41 -7.38 0.57
N ILE A 13 10.38 -6.82 1.32
CA ILE A 13 10.39 -6.90 2.78
C ILE A 13 9.20 -6.13 3.38
N VAL A 14 8.89 -4.95 2.81
CA VAL A 14 7.71 -4.17 3.21
C VAL A 14 6.41 -4.88 2.82
N TYR A 15 6.40 -5.62 1.70
CA TYR A 15 5.26 -6.42 1.25
C TYR A 15 4.93 -7.56 2.20
N GLY A 16 5.94 -8.37 2.56
CA GLY A 16 5.76 -9.46 3.51
C GLY A 16 5.34 -8.99 4.90
N GLY A 17 5.95 -7.90 5.39
CA GLY A 17 5.60 -7.30 6.68
C GLY A 17 4.18 -6.73 6.68
N LEU A 18 3.85 -5.91 5.68
CA LEU A 18 2.52 -5.28 5.59
C LEU A 18 1.41 -6.32 5.40
N GLY A 19 1.63 -7.33 4.54
CA GLY A 19 0.69 -8.43 4.35
C GLY A 19 0.45 -9.21 5.65
N ALA A 20 1.52 -9.57 6.36
CA ALA A 20 1.40 -10.29 7.64
C ALA A 20 0.70 -9.45 8.73
N ASP A 21 0.95 -8.13 8.78
CA ASP A 21 0.30 -7.22 9.73
C ASP A 21 -1.20 -7.08 9.44
N LEU A 22 -1.57 -6.94 8.17
CA LEU A 22 -2.96 -6.89 7.73
C LEU A 22 -3.70 -8.21 7.95
N GLU A 23 -3.04 -9.35 7.72
CA GLU A 23 -3.57 -10.68 8.01
C GLU A 23 -3.86 -10.87 9.50
N ARG A 24 -2.91 -10.50 10.37
CA ARG A 24 -3.13 -10.56 11.83
C ARG A 24 -4.27 -9.66 12.29
N ALA A 25 -4.50 -8.54 11.60
CA ALA A 25 -5.61 -7.63 11.88
C ALA A 25 -6.95 -8.10 11.28
N GLY A 26 -6.99 -9.19 10.51
CA GLY A 26 -8.18 -9.66 9.80
C GLY A 26 -8.60 -8.76 8.64
N LYS A 27 -7.71 -7.87 8.17
CA LYS A 27 -7.97 -6.86 7.14
C LYS A 27 -7.15 -7.12 5.89
N ARG A 28 -7.28 -8.34 5.35
CA ARG A 28 -6.58 -8.76 4.13
C ARG A 28 -6.95 -7.85 2.95
N LEU A 29 -5.94 -7.40 2.24
CA LEU A 29 -6.03 -6.83 0.91
C LEU A 29 -5.75 -7.93 -0.11
N ASP A 30 -6.41 -7.87 -1.26
CA ASP A 30 -6.08 -8.74 -2.38
C ASP A 30 -4.65 -8.47 -2.88
N ASP A 31 -4.00 -9.48 -3.46
CA ASP A 31 -2.59 -9.39 -3.88
C ASP A 31 -2.29 -8.17 -4.79
N PRO A 32 -3.14 -7.79 -5.77
CA PRO A 32 -2.93 -6.56 -6.55
C PRO A 32 -2.99 -5.29 -5.71
N ASP A 33 -3.98 -5.19 -4.82
CA ASP A 33 -4.19 -4.02 -3.97
C ASP A 33 -3.05 -3.89 -2.94
N LEU A 34 -2.58 -5.01 -2.40
CA LEU A 34 -1.42 -5.03 -1.51
C LEU A 34 -0.16 -4.51 -2.23
N ARG A 35 0.06 -4.87 -3.50
CA ARG A 35 1.20 -4.35 -4.29
C ARG A 35 1.09 -2.84 -4.50
N ILE A 36 -0.10 -2.35 -4.83
CA ILE A 36 -0.36 -0.90 -4.98
C ILE A 36 -0.07 -0.17 -3.67
N ALA A 37 -0.61 -0.66 -2.56
CA ALA A 37 -0.42 -0.09 -1.23
C ALA A 37 1.06 -0.05 -0.83
N VAL A 38 1.83 -1.11 -1.12
CA VAL A 38 3.28 -1.16 -0.84
C VAL A 38 4.06 -0.18 -1.68
N ILE A 39 3.76 -0.05 -2.97
CA ILE A 39 4.44 0.92 -3.84
C ILE A 39 4.16 2.35 -3.37
N ALA A 40 2.89 2.67 -3.09
CA ALA A 40 2.49 3.99 -2.63
C ALA A 40 3.12 4.32 -1.25
N ARG A 41 3.07 3.39 -0.30
CA ARG A 41 3.64 3.56 1.04
C ARG A 41 5.17 3.69 1.02
N SER A 42 5.87 2.80 0.30
CA SER A 42 7.35 2.79 0.24
C SER A 42 7.92 4.07 -0.37
N ARG A 43 7.19 4.67 -1.30
CA ARG A 43 7.55 5.93 -1.96
C ARG A 43 6.94 7.17 -1.30
N LYS A 44 6.21 7.00 -0.19
CA LYS A 44 5.47 8.08 0.49
C LYS A 44 4.61 8.87 -0.49
N LEU A 45 3.86 8.20 -1.36
CA LEU A 45 2.91 8.79 -2.29
C LEU A 45 1.51 8.85 -1.65
N THR A 46 0.64 9.65 -2.26
CA THR A 46 -0.80 9.62 -1.95
C THR A 46 -1.49 8.73 -2.99
N LEU A 47 -2.27 7.74 -2.53
CA LEU A 47 -3.08 6.88 -3.37
C LEU A 47 -4.43 7.55 -3.60
N VAL A 48 -4.70 7.94 -4.85
CA VAL A 48 -6.03 8.42 -5.25
C VAL A 48 -6.87 7.21 -5.63
N THR A 49 -7.97 6.97 -4.92
CA THR A 49 -8.86 5.82 -5.17
C THR A 49 -10.29 6.10 -4.71
N GLY A 50 -11.26 5.60 -5.47
CA GLY A 50 -12.67 5.58 -5.04
C GLY A 50 -13.00 4.41 -4.11
N ASN A 51 -12.10 3.43 -3.96
CA ASN A 51 -12.28 2.27 -3.09
C ASN A 51 -11.59 2.46 -1.74
N VAL A 52 -11.92 3.55 -1.04
CA VAL A 52 -11.25 3.94 0.22
C VAL A 52 -11.27 2.82 1.25
N HIS A 53 -12.39 2.09 1.37
CA HIS A 53 -12.57 1.01 2.35
C HIS A 53 -11.56 -0.14 2.24
N HIS A 54 -11.05 -0.42 1.04
CA HIS A 54 -10.01 -1.42 0.86
C HIS A 54 -8.68 -0.95 1.47
N PHE A 55 -8.33 0.32 1.26
CA PHE A 55 -6.99 0.83 1.53
C PHE A 55 -6.87 1.56 2.88
N GLU A 56 -7.98 2.01 3.48
CA GLU A 56 -8.01 2.77 4.74
C GLU A 56 -7.32 2.05 5.92
N HIS A 57 -7.22 0.73 5.81
CA HIS A 57 -6.64 -0.15 6.80
C HIS A 57 -5.12 -0.29 6.71
N VAL A 58 -4.49 0.25 5.66
CA VAL A 58 -3.05 0.19 5.43
C VAL A 58 -2.34 1.24 6.29
N PRO A 59 -1.54 0.84 7.29
CA PRO A 59 -0.88 1.81 8.16
C PRO A 59 0.12 2.69 7.41
N GLY A 60 -0.06 4.01 7.51
CA GLY A 60 0.83 5.01 6.93
C GLY A 60 0.67 5.20 5.41
N LEU A 61 -0.37 4.64 4.80
CA LEU A 61 -0.78 4.98 3.44
C LEU A 61 -1.62 6.25 3.46
N ARG A 62 -1.27 7.23 2.62
CA ARG A 62 -2.11 8.42 2.40
C ARG A 62 -3.08 8.14 1.28
N ILE A 63 -4.35 8.51 1.47
CA ILE A 63 -5.43 8.23 0.53
C ILE A 63 -6.18 9.53 0.26
N GLU A 64 -6.57 9.73 -0.99
CA GLU A 64 -7.50 10.77 -1.41
C GLU A 64 -8.63 10.13 -2.23
N ASN A 65 -9.86 10.59 -2.00
CA ASN A 65 -11.01 10.25 -2.81
C ASN A 65 -11.44 11.49 -3.60
N TRP A 66 -11.32 11.45 -4.92
CA TRP A 66 -11.72 12.57 -5.79
C TRP A 66 -13.16 12.46 -6.29
N LEU A 67 -13.88 11.41 -5.90
CA LEU A 67 -15.27 11.20 -6.30
C LEU A 67 -16.26 11.79 -5.28
N GLU A 68 -15.79 12.09 -4.07
CA GLU A 68 -16.56 12.79 -3.05
C GLU A 68 -16.23 14.29 -3.13
N PRO A 69 -17.22 15.17 -3.36
CA PRO A 69 -17.03 16.60 -3.26
C PRO A 69 -16.84 17.00 -1.78
N ASP A 70 -16.01 18.04 -1.54
CA ASP A 70 -15.75 18.63 -0.22
C ASP A 70 -17.01 19.09 0.52
#